data_AF-A0A967A7U4-F1
#
_entry.id   AF-A0A967A7U4-F1
#
_cell.length_a   1.000
_cell.length_b   1.000
_cell.length_c   1.000
_cell.angle_alpha   90.00
_cell.angle_beta   90.00
_cell.angle_gamma   90.00
#
_symmetry.space_group_name_H-M   'P 1'
#
loop_
_entity.id
_entity.type
_entity.pdbx_description
1 polymer ?
#
loop_
_entity_poly.entity_id
_entity_poly.type
_entity_poly.pdbx_seq_one_letter_code
_entity_poly.pdbx_strand_id
1 'polypeptide(L)'
;MIRTFLAVEISDELRAGIVRVQQEIKQRLAPHCTKDVRITWGQPNSFHLTVRFLGETDKQHLPAMREALDRVCQAHAPIEIPIERLQAFPTLQKPRVLWVGPSEEWLRSDAACQLSAWHQEVEACCRSLGFEPDDKPFTPHLTLTRIKRGERQVGQYFPQSGVCD
;
A
#
# COMPACT_ATOMS: atom_id res chain seq x y z
N MET A 1 2.45 -24.06 7.46
CA MET A 1 1.87 -22.70 7.44
C MET A 1 2.88 -21.72 6.89
N ILE A 2 2.43 -20.75 6.12
CA ILE A 2 3.22 -19.61 5.64
C ILE A 2 2.43 -18.33 5.86
N ARG A 3 3.11 -17.20 6.03
CA ARG A 3 2.43 -15.89 5.98
C ARG A 3 2.11 -15.53 4.55
N THR A 4 0.84 -15.23 4.28
CA THR A 4 0.36 -14.93 2.93
C THR A 4 -0.40 -13.61 2.88
N PHE A 5 -0.23 -12.93 1.76
CA PHE A 5 -1.01 -11.77 1.36
C PHE A 5 -1.17 -11.81 -0.15
N LEU A 6 -2.22 -11.14 -0.64
CA LEU A 6 -2.47 -10.90 -2.05
C LEU A 6 -1.96 -9.52 -2.41
N ALA A 7 -1.34 -9.38 -3.57
CA ALA A 7 -0.78 -8.12 -4.02
C ALA A 7 -0.83 -8.00 -5.55
N VAL A 8 -0.84 -6.76 -6.01
CA VAL A 8 -0.57 -6.40 -7.41
C VAL A 8 0.88 -5.97 -7.50
N GLU A 9 1.62 -6.60 -8.41
CA GLU A 9 2.99 -6.21 -8.74
C GLU A 9 3.00 -4.89 -9.52
N ILE A 10 4.07 -4.12 -9.36
CA ILE A 10 4.23 -2.85 -10.07
C ILE A 10 5.23 -2.99 -11.21
N SER A 11 5.04 -2.18 -12.26
CA SER A 11 5.99 -2.07 -13.35
C SER A 11 7.35 -1.51 -12.87
N ASP A 12 8.42 -1.81 -13.60
CA ASP A 12 9.75 -1.28 -13.28
C ASP A 12 9.84 0.24 -13.46
N GLU A 13 9.06 0.80 -14.36
CA GLU A 13 8.93 2.26 -14.52
C GLU A 13 8.36 2.91 -13.24
N LEU A 14 7.23 2.39 -12.74
CA LEU A 14 6.63 2.88 -11.50
C LEU A 14 7.56 2.65 -10.31
N ARG A 15 8.24 1.50 -10.25
CA ARG A 15 9.25 1.18 -9.23
C ARG A 15 10.37 2.22 -9.22
N ALA A 16 10.90 2.59 -10.39
CA ALA A 16 11.94 3.60 -10.52
C ALA A 16 11.45 4.98 -10.05
N GLY A 17 10.22 5.37 -10.41
CA GLY A 17 9.59 6.60 -9.93
C GLY A 17 9.48 6.64 -8.40
N ILE A 18 9.01 5.56 -7.78
CA ILE A 18 8.89 5.44 -6.33
C ILE A 18 10.24 5.52 -5.64
N VAL A 19 11.28 4.91 -6.21
CA VAL A 19 12.65 4.99 -5.66
C VAL A 19 13.15 6.43 -5.65
N ARG A 20 12.87 7.22 -6.69
CA ARG A 20 13.22 8.65 -6.74
C ARG A 20 12.50 9.43 -5.65
N VAL A 21 11.18 9.28 -5.55
CA VAL A 21 10.37 9.90 -4.47
C VAL A 21 10.91 9.51 -3.09
N GLN A 22 11.25 8.23 -2.88
CA GLN A 22 11.82 7.76 -1.63
C GLN A 22 13.16 8.45 -1.31
N GLN A 23 14.02 8.68 -2.31
CA GLN A 23 15.29 9.38 -2.13
C GLN A 23 15.09 10.86 -1.78
N GLU A 24 14.14 11.53 -2.41
CA GLU A 24 13.81 12.93 -2.10
C GLU A 24 13.30 13.08 -0.67
N ILE A 25 12.38 12.21 -0.23
CA ILE A 25 11.88 12.23 1.14
C ILE A 25 13.02 11.95 2.13
N LYS A 26 13.92 11.02 1.84
CA LYS A 26 15.12 10.76 2.67
C LYS A 26 15.96 12.03 2.84
N GLN A 27 16.25 12.73 1.74
CA GLN A 27 17.07 13.94 1.76
C GLN A 27 16.39 15.06 2.55
N ARG A 28 15.09 15.25 2.38
CA ARG A 28 14.33 16.30 3.07
C ARG A 28 14.12 15.99 4.56
N LEU A 29 14.00 14.72 4.95
CA LEU A 29 13.87 14.32 6.36
C LEU A 29 15.21 14.27 7.11
N ALA A 30 16.32 14.03 6.41
CA ALA A 30 17.63 13.81 7.04
C ALA A 30 18.07 14.94 8.01
N PRO A 31 17.92 16.24 7.70
CA PRO A 31 18.30 17.33 8.62
C PRO A 31 17.51 17.35 9.91
N HIS A 32 16.31 16.74 9.91
CA HIS A 32 15.39 16.78 11.02
C HIS A 32 15.34 15.45 11.81
N CYS A 33 15.97 14.39 11.31
CA CYS A 33 16.04 13.12 12.01
C CYS A 33 17.10 13.16 13.11
N THR A 34 16.66 13.22 14.37
CA THR A 34 17.56 13.05 15.51
C THR A 34 17.89 11.58 15.74
N LYS A 35 18.83 11.30 16.66
CA LYS A 35 19.13 9.94 17.15
C LYS A 35 17.91 9.17 17.68
N ASP A 36 16.82 9.88 17.97
CA ASP A 36 15.60 9.28 18.49
C ASP A 36 14.60 8.80 17.42
N VAL A 37 14.87 9.11 16.16
CA VAL A 37 14.06 8.72 15.02
C VAL A 37 14.60 7.42 14.42
N ARG A 38 13.73 6.41 14.24
CA ARG A 38 14.07 5.15 13.56
C ARG A 38 13.12 4.91 12.41
N ILE A 39 13.66 4.97 11.19
CA ILE A 39 12.90 4.81 9.94
C ILE A 39 13.39 3.56 9.21
N THR A 40 12.48 2.74 8.71
CA THR A 40 12.76 1.55 7.89
C THR A 40 12.15 1.75 6.51
N TRP A 41 13.02 2.00 5.53
CA TRP A 41 12.64 2.25 4.15
C TRP A 41 12.35 0.96 3.39
N GLY A 42 11.40 1.04 2.45
CA GLY A 42 11.08 -0.03 1.52
C GLY A 42 12.26 -0.37 0.63
N GLN A 43 12.43 -1.66 0.36
CA GLN A 43 13.40 -2.11 -0.63
C GLN A 43 12.78 -1.97 -2.03
N PRO A 44 13.53 -1.55 -3.07
CA PRO A 44 12.98 -1.36 -4.41
C PRO A 44 12.20 -2.56 -4.94
N ASN A 45 12.71 -3.77 -4.73
CA ASN A 45 12.09 -5.01 -5.22
C ASN A 45 10.93 -5.49 -4.35
N SER A 46 10.65 -4.80 -3.23
CA SER A 46 9.56 -5.16 -2.31
C SER A 46 8.30 -4.32 -2.52
N PHE A 47 8.33 -3.31 -3.39
CA PHE A 47 7.15 -2.49 -3.66
C PHE A 47 6.08 -3.30 -4.38
N HIS A 48 4.87 -3.24 -3.84
CA HIS A 48 3.66 -3.87 -4.33
C HIS A 48 2.46 -3.14 -3.75
N LEU A 49 1.31 -3.22 -4.41
CA LEU A 49 0.04 -2.78 -3.85
C LEU A 49 -0.58 -3.97 -3.13
N THR A 50 -0.66 -3.92 -1.79
CA THR A 50 -1.28 -5.00 -1.04
C THR A 50 -2.80 -4.93 -1.19
N VAL A 51 -3.40 -6.05 -1.58
CA VAL A 51 -4.85 -6.22 -1.76
C VAL A 51 -5.48 -6.78 -0.49
N ARG A 52 -4.84 -7.81 0.09
CA ARG A 52 -5.40 -8.53 1.25
C ARG A 52 -4.33 -9.25 2.07
N PHE A 53 -4.37 -9.15 3.40
CA PHE A 53 -3.50 -9.92 4.30
C PHE A 53 -4.21 -11.16 4.84
N LEU A 54 -3.78 -12.36 4.45
CA LEU A 54 -4.45 -13.63 4.82
C LEU A 54 -3.90 -14.26 6.11
N GLY A 55 -2.79 -13.73 6.65
CA GLY A 55 -2.19 -14.26 7.86
C GLY A 55 -1.47 -15.59 7.61
N GLU A 56 -1.55 -16.51 8.59
CA GLU A 56 -0.99 -17.86 8.43
C GLU A 56 -1.90 -18.70 7.55
N THR A 57 -1.40 -19.15 6.41
CA THR A 57 -2.14 -19.92 5.41
C THR A 57 -1.48 -21.28 5.20
N ASP A 58 -2.29 -22.32 5.06
CA ASP A 58 -1.82 -23.63 4.64
C ASP A 58 -1.54 -23.63 3.13
N LYS A 59 -0.38 -24.17 2.73
CA LYS A 59 0.03 -24.24 1.33
C LYS A 59 -0.96 -25.02 0.47
N GLN A 60 -1.72 -25.93 1.06
CA GLN A 60 -2.75 -26.69 0.34
C GLN A 60 -3.89 -25.83 -0.23
N HIS A 61 -4.14 -24.63 0.33
CA HIS A 61 -5.18 -23.71 -0.16
C HIS A 61 -4.71 -22.88 -1.37
N LEU A 62 -3.41 -22.79 -1.64
CA LEU A 62 -2.86 -21.91 -2.68
C LEU A 62 -3.37 -22.23 -4.09
N PRO A 63 -3.49 -23.50 -4.53
CA PRO A 63 -4.00 -23.80 -5.86
C PRO A 63 -5.45 -23.33 -6.07
N ALA A 64 -6.34 -23.61 -5.12
CA ALA A 64 -7.74 -23.19 -5.19
C ALA A 64 -7.88 -21.67 -5.15
N MET A 65 -7.07 -21.01 -4.32
CA MET A 65 -7.02 -19.54 -4.26
C MET A 65 -6.55 -18.93 -5.58
N ARG A 66 -5.50 -19.47 -6.20
CA ARG A 66 -5.02 -19.01 -7.50
C ARG A 66 -6.13 -19.10 -8.56
N GLU A 67 -6.76 -20.26 -8.68
CA GLU A 67 -7.82 -20.49 -9.68
C GLU A 67 -9.02 -19.54 -9.48
N ALA A 68 -9.40 -19.31 -8.22
CA ALA A 68 -10.51 -18.41 -7.91
C ALA A 68 -10.15 -16.93 -8.18
N LEU A 69 -8.93 -16.51 -7.87
CA LEU A 69 -8.45 -15.15 -8.19
C LEU A 69 -8.28 -14.94 -9.70
N ASP A 70 -7.83 -15.95 -10.44
CA ASP A 70 -7.70 -15.87 -11.91
C ASP A 70 -9.07 -15.57 -12.56
N ARG A 71 -10.14 -16.19 -12.07
CA ARG A 71 -11.51 -15.90 -12.54
C ARG A 71 -11.94 -14.47 -12.24
N VAL A 72 -11.67 -13.98 -11.03
CA VAL A 72 -11.98 -12.58 -10.66
C VAL A 72 -11.20 -11.62 -11.56
N CYS A 73 -9.91 -11.85 -11.77
CA CYS A 73 -9.10 -10.99 -12.65
C CYS A 73 -9.57 -11.01 -14.11
N GLN A 74 -10.06 -12.14 -14.63
CA GLN A 74 -10.58 -12.23 -16.00
C GLN A 74 -11.94 -11.56 -16.19
N ALA A 75 -12.72 -11.39 -15.11
CA ALA A 75 -14.04 -10.76 -15.16
C ALA A 75 -13.98 -9.22 -15.16
N HIS A 76 -12.80 -8.64 -14.90
CA HIS A 76 -12.61 -7.19 -14.76
C HIS A 76 -11.68 -6.65 -15.85
N ALA A 77 -11.98 -5.46 -16.35
CA ALA A 77 -11.07 -4.73 -17.22
C ALA A 77 -9.87 -4.18 -16.41
N PRO A 78 -8.71 -3.91 -17.05
CA PRO A 78 -7.62 -3.19 -16.38
C PRO A 78 -8.09 -1.85 -15.81
N ILE A 79 -7.65 -1.54 -14.58
CA ILE A 79 -7.98 -0.29 -13.88
C ILE A 79 -6.71 0.53 -13.73
N GLU A 80 -6.71 1.75 -14.26
CA GLU A 80 -5.60 2.68 -14.10
C GLU A 80 -5.71 3.41 -12.76
N ILE A 81 -4.75 3.16 -11.87
CA ILE A 81 -4.66 3.80 -10.56
C ILE A 81 -3.50 4.81 -10.58
N PRO A 82 -3.77 6.12 -10.55
CA PRO A 82 -2.71 7.11 -10.51
C PRO A 82 -2.03 7.11 -9.14
N ILE A 83 -0.73 7.38 -9.13
CA ILE A 83 0.08 7.50 -7.91
C ILE A 83 0.56 8.95 -7.81
N GLU A 84 -0.24 9.78 -7.14
CA GLU A 84 -0.13 11.25 -7.20
C GLU A 84 0.03 11.89 -5.82
N ARG A 85 -0.32 11.16 -4.76
CA ARG A 85 -0.42 11.72 -3.41
C ARG A 85 0.43 10.95 -2.43
N LEU A 86 1.18 11.69 -1.63
CA LEU A 86 1.84 11.19 -0.42
C LEU A 86 0.91 11.32 0.80
N GLN A 87 0.76 10.23 1.55
CA GLN A 87 -0.05 10.15 2.75
C GLN A 87 0.61 9.30 3.83
N ALA A 88 -0.05 9.22 4.99
CA ALA A 88 0.44 8.43 6.10
C ALA A 88 -0.65 7.70 6.86
N PHE A 89 -0.27 6.57 7.47
CA PHE A 89 -1.09 5.90 8.48
C PHE A 89 -0.48 6.06 9.88
N PRO A 90 -1.29 6.31 10.93
CA PRO A 90 -2.71 6.67 10.85
C PRO A 90 -2.94 8.10 10.34
N THR A 91 -2.01 9.03 10.61
CA THR A 91 -2.09 10.42 10.18
C THR A 91 -0.70 11.00 9.90
N LEU A 92 -0.65 12.12 9.18
CA LEU A 92 0.60 12.86 8.90
C LEU A 92 1.23 13.49 10.15
N GLN A 93 0.47 13.74 11.22
CA GLN A 93 1.00 14.30 12.47
C GLN A 93 1.71 13.26 13.34
N LYS A 94 1.36 11.97 13.17
CA LYS A 94 2.00 10.85 13.87
C LYS A 94 2.16 9.64 12.94
N PRO A 95 2.93 9.77 11.85
CA PRO A 95 3.07 8.74 10.84
C PRO A 95 3.79 7.52 11.38
N ARG A 96 3.18 6.35 11.22
CA ARG A 96 3.83 5.03 11.37
C ARG A 96 4.20 4.43 10.02
N VAL A 97 3.45 4.78 8.99
CA VAL A 97 3.69 4.37 7.61
C VAL A 97 3.55 5.60 6.74
N LEU A 98 4.52 5.85 5.86
CA LEU A 98 4.37 6.79 4.75
C LEU A 98 4.17 6.00 3.47
N TRP A 99 3.25 6.44 2.63
CA TRP A 99 2.85 5.73 1.43
C TRP A 99 2.39 6.69 0.35
N VAL A 100 2.47 6.25 -0.91
CA VAL A 100 1.92 6.98 -2.06
C VAL A 100 0.74 6.22 -2.65
N GLY A 101 -0.22 6.96 -3.20
CA GLY A 101 -1.43 6.41 -3.78
C GLY A 101 -2.23 7.46 -4.57
N PRO A 102 -3.48 7.14 -4.94
CA PRO A 102 -4.30 8.05 -5.72
C PRO A 102 -4.74 9.29 -4.94
N SER A 103 -5.09 10.33 -5.68
CA SER A 103 -5.70 11.55 -5.15
C SER A 103 -7.10 11.28 -4.57
N GLU A 104 -7.59 12.17 -3.70
CA GLU A 104 -8.97 12.05 -3.17
C GLU A 104 -10.03 12.25 -4.24
N GLU A 105 -9.71 13.02 -5.27
CA GLU A 105 -10.57 13.20 -6.43
C GLU A 105 -10.71 11.89 -7.21
N TRP A 106 -9.59 11.22 -7.52
CA TRP A 106 -9.63 9.92 -8.17
C TRP A 106 -10.41 8.89 -7.35
N LEU A 107 -10.27 8.89 -6.01
CA LEU A 107 -11.02 7.99 -5.12
C LEU A 107 -12.55 8.18 -5.17
N ARG A 108 -13.06 9.24 -5.81
CA ARG A 108 -14.49 9.49 -6.03
C ARG A 108 -14.92 9.24 -7.49
N SER A 109 -14.01 8.75 -8.33
CA SER A 109 -14.26 8.49 -9.75
C SER A 109 -14.90 7.12 -10.00
N ASP A 110 -15.41 6.92 -11.23
CA ASP A 110 -15.94 5.63 -11.67
C ASP A 110 -14.86 4.53 -11.66
N ALA A 111 -13.59 4.86 -11.93
CA ALA A 111 -12.49 3.91 -11.86
C ALA A 111 -12.25 3.42 -10.42
N ALA A 112 -12.42 4.29 -9.41
CA ALA A 112 -12.37 3.89 -8.01
C ALA A 112 -13.56 3.00 -7.62
N CYS A 113 -14.74 3.23 -8.18
CA CYS A 113 -15.90 2.34 -8.01
C CYS A 113 -15.63 0.95 -8.60
N GLN A 114 -15.03 0.87 -9.79
CA GLN A 114 -14.60 -0.40 -10.39
C GLN A 114 -13.58 -1.12 -9.53
N LEU A 115 -12.59 -0.41 -8.99
CA LEU A 115 -11.59 -0.98 -8.08
C LEU A 115 -12.23 -1.53 -6.80
N SER A 116 -13.22 -0.83 -6.25
CA SER A 116 -13.97 -1.30 -5.08
C SER A 116 -14.79 -2.55 -5.39
N ALA A 117 -15.42 -2.64 -6.56
CA ALA A 117 -16.18 -3.82 -6.97
C ALA A 117 -15.26 -5.04 -7.14
N TRP A 118 -14.13 -4.86 -7.81
CA TRP A 118 -13.09 -5.89 -7.91
C TRP A 118 -12.60 -6.37 -6.54
N HIS A 119 -12.30 -5.43 -5.62
CA HIS A 119 -11.84 -5.77 -4.28
C HIS A 119 -12.90 -6.56 -3.49
N GLN A 120 -14.18 -6.22 -3.62
CA GLN A 120 -15.28 -6.96 -3.00
C GLN A 120 -15.38 -8.41 -3.51
N GLU A 121 -15.14 -8.65 -4.79
CA GLU A 121 -15.08 -10.01 -5.35
C GLU A 121 -13.86 -10.79 -4.85
N VAL A 122 -12.70 -10.14 -4.69
CA VAL A 122 -11.53 -10.75 -4.05
C VAL A 122 -11.83 -11.12 -2.60
N GLU A 123 -12.52 -10.27 -1.83
CA GLU A 123 -12.94 -10.59 -0.46
C GLU A 123 -13.94 -11.75 -0.43
N ALA A 124 -14.92 -11.78 -1.32
CA ALA A 124 -15.87 -12.89 -1.43
C ALA A 124 -15.16 -14.22 -1.75
N CYS A 125 -14.19 -14.18 -2.66
CA CYS A 125 -13.31 -15.30 -2.98
C CYS A 125 -12.58 -15.81 -1.73
N CYS A 126 -11.89 -14.91 -1.00
CA CYS A 126 -11.17 -15.26 0.23
C CYS A 126 -12.11 -15.87 1.28
N ARG A 127 -13.30 -15.30 1.47
CA ARG A 127 -14.30 -15.80 2.42
C ARG A 127 -14.80 -17.20 2.06
N SER A 128 -15.00 -17.49 0.77
CA SER A 128 -15.43 -18.83 0.33
C SER A 128 -14.38 -19.91 0.60
N LEU A 129 -13.11 -19.52 0.76
CA LEU A 129 -11.99 -20.39 1.14
C LEU A 129 -11.76 -20.44 2.66
N GLY A 130 -12.63 -19.83 3.46
CA GLY A 130 -12.60 -19.88 4.92
C GLY A 130 -11.72 -18.82 5.58
N PHE A 131 -11.31 -17.76 4.86
CA PHE A 131 -10.62 -16.62 5.47
C PHE A 131 -11.63 -15.66 6.12
N GLU A 132 -11.32 -15.22 7.34
CA GLU A 132 -12.10 -14.18 8.03
C GLU A 132 -12.10 -12.85 7.24
N PRO A 133 -13.12 -11.99 7.38
CA PRO A 133 -13.15 -10.67 6.76
C PRO A 133 -11.96 -9.76 7.17
N ASP A 134 -11.53 -8.87 6.29
CA ASP A 134 -10.72 -7.70 6.70
C ASP A 134 -11.65 -6.56 7.13
N ASP A 135 -11.62 -6.19 8.41
CA ASP A 135 -12.43 -5.07 8.90
C ASP A 135 -11.86 -3.70 8.50
N LYS A 136 -10.69 -3.67 7.86
CA LYS A 136 -10.03 -2.41 7.45
C LYS A 136 -10.50 -2.00 6.05
N PRO A 137 -10.81 -0.71 5.86
CA PRO A 137 -11.05 -0.17 4.53
C PRO A 137 -9.88 -0.45 3.60
N PHE A 138 -10.18 -0.92 2.40
CA PHE A 138 -9.18 -1.03 1.35
C PHE A 138 -8.74 0.37 0.92
N THR A 139 -7.45 0.64 1.05
CA THR A 139 -6.82 1.87 0.56
C THR A 139 -5.74 1.45 -0.43
N PRO A 140 -5.87 1.73 -1.74
CA PRO A 140 -4.83 1.40 -2.71
C PRO A 140 -3.59 2.27 -2.45
N HIS A 141 -2.51 1.65 -1.98
CA HIS A 141 -1.30 2.38 -1.60
C HIS A 141 -0.02 1.55 -1.80
N LEU A 142 1.08 2.26 -2.00
CA LEU A 142 2.44 1.73 -2.05
C LEU A 142 3.21 2.24 -0.83
N THR A 143 3.54 1.33 0.09
CA THR A 143 4.28 1.69 1.30
C THR A 143 5.71 2.10 0.97
N LEU A 144 6.08 3.35 1.27
CA LEU A 144 7.44 3.85 1.11
C LEU A 144 8.31 3.51 2.31
N THR A 145 7.77 3.70 3.52
CA THR A 145 8.57 3.53 4.74
C THR A 145 7.71 3.30 5.97
N ARG A 146 8.33 2.72 6.99
CA ARG A 146 7.75 2.49 8.31
C ARG A 146 8.59 3.19 9.36
N ILE A 147 7.96 4.04 10.14
CA ILE A 147 8.60 4.76 11.25
C ILE A 147 8.39 3.92 12.51
N LYS A 148 9.51 3.43 13.07
CA LYS A 148 9.55 2.54 14.25
C LYS A 148 9.66 3.32 15.55
N ARG A 149 10.18 4.55 15.49
CA ARG A 149 10.31 5.47 16.62
C ARG A 149 10.40 6.90 16.10
N GLY A 150 9.83 7.86 16.82
CA GLY A 150 9.90 9.28 16.49
C GLY A 150 8.78 9.76 15.57
N GLU A 151 7.62 9.09 15.58
CA GLU A 151 6.48 9.37 14.69
C GLU A 151 6.03 10.83 14.79
N ARG A 152 5.85 11.36 16.01
CA ARG A 152 5.45 12.76 16.20
C ARG A 152 6.50 13.74 15.68
N GLN A 153 7.78 13.39 15.83
CA GLN A 153 8.87 14.21 15.36
C GLN A 153 8.86 14.25 13.83
N VAL A 154 8.77 13.09 13.16
CA VAL A 154 8.63 13.03 11.69
C VAL A 154 7.39 13.79 11.22
N GLY A 155 6.26 13.65 11.91
CA GLY A 155 5.02 14.33 11.56
C GLY A 155 5.03 15.86 11.74
N GLN A 156 5.89 16.38 12.60
CA GLN A 156 6.10 17.83 12.73
C GLN A 156 6.89 18.41 11.54
N TYR A 157 7.84 17.65 11.01
CA TYR A 157 8.70 18.11 9.91
C TYR A 157 8.09 17.89 8.53
N PHE A 158 7.18 16.91 8.41
CA PHE A 158 6.57 16.57 7.13
C PHE A 158 5.95 17.78 6.40
N PRO A 159 5.10 18.60 7.05
CA PRO A 159 4.53 19.81 6.41
C PRO A 159 5.56 20.90 6.14
N GLN A 160 6.63 20.98 6.94
CA GLN A 160 7.66 22.02 6.83
C GLN A 160 8.70 21.71 5.75
N SER A 161 8.83 20.43 5.40
CA SER A 161 9.82 19.93 4.44
C SER A 161 9.38 20.06 2.97
N GLY A 162 8.16 20.54 2.72
CA GLY A 162 7.52 20.58 1.40
C GLY A 162 7.35 19.20 0.76
N VAL A 163 7.54 18.12 1.54
CA VAL A 163 7.46 16.72 1.06
C VAL A 163 6.04 16.35 0.60
N CYS A 164 5.03 17.11 1.04
CA CYS A 164 3.65 16.97 0.61
C CYS A 164 3.26 17.84 -0.59
N ASP A 165 4.17 18.69 -1.08
CA ASP A 165 4.00 19.54 -2.25
C ASP A 165 4.51 18.83 -3.52
#